data_AF-A0A6M3LGQ7-F1
#
_entry.id   AF-A0A6M3LGQ7-F1
#
_cell.length_a   1.000
_cell.length_b   1.000
_cell.length_c   1.000
_cell.angle_alpha   90.00
_cell.angle_beta   90.00
_cell.angle_gamma   90.00
#
_symmetry.space_group_name_H-M   'P 1'
#
loop_
_entity.id
_entity.type
_entity.pdbx_description
1 polymer ?
#
loop_
_entity_poly.entity_id
_entity_poly.type
_entity_poly.pdbx_seq_one_letter_code
_entity_poly.pdbx_strand_id
1 'polypeptide(L)' 'MNPTKCPPHYFLLDPPTGPTSKGVCRECGEERTFKNSFDDDKAQELYNQGRPKHVYPVESTNVVWW' A
#
# COMPACT_ATOMS: atom_id res chain seq x y z
N MET A 1 17.60 -10.36 24.55
CA MET A 1 16.41 -10.07 23.70
C MET A 1 15.67 -11.38 23.50
N ASN A 2 14.38 -11.44 23.81
CA ASN A 2 13.57 -12.64 23.58
C ASN A 2 13.25 -12.68 22.08
N PRO A 3 13.75 -13.66 21.30
CA PRO A 3 13.57 -13.68 19.84
C PRO A 3 12.11 -13.90 19.42
N THR A 4 11.22 -14.18 20.36
CA THR A 4 9.84 -14.63 20.14
C THR A 4 8.78 -13.52 20.20
N LYS A 5 9.13 -12.28 20.53
CA LYS A 5 8.14 -11.19 20.57
C LYS A 5 8.69 -9.91 19.94
N CYS A 6 8.48 -9.80 18.64
CA CYS A 6 8.64 -8.52 17.96
C CYS A 6 7.55 -7.54 18.48
N PRO A 7 7.87 -6.27 18.78
CA PRO A 7 6.84 -5.22 18.86
C PRO A 7 6.05 -5.14 17.55
N PRO A 8 4.97 -4.31 17.43
CA PRO A 8 4.25 -4.17 16.17
C PRO A 8 5.23 -4.01 15.00
N HIS A 9 5.14 -4.94 14.04
CA HIS A 9 6.18 -5.06 13.03
C HIS A 9 6.29 -3.80 12.20
N TYR A 10 7.50 -3.26 12.13
CA TYR A 10 7.86 -2.20 11.19
C TYR A 10 8.46 -2.86 9.95
N PHE A 11 7.67 -3.01 8.88
CA PHE A 11 8.10 -3.63 7.63
C PHE A 11 8.71 -2.59 6.69
N LEU A 12 9.89 -2.89 6.16
CA LEU A 12 10.51 -2.18 5.05
C LEU A 12 10.06 -2.85 3.76
N LEU A 13 9.27 -2.15 2.95
CA LEU A 13 8.76 -2.66 1.68
C LEU A 13 9.73 -2.39 0.54
N ASP A 14 9.90 -3.37 -0.33
CA ASP A 14 10.59 -3.19 -1.61
C ASP A 14 9.82 -2.20 -2.50
N PRO A 15 10.49 -1.60 -3.51
CA PRO A 15 9.81 -0.83 -4.53
C PRO A 15 8.66 -1.63 -5.16
N PRO A 16 7.53 -0.97 -5.49
CA PRO A 16 6.37 -1.67 -6.04
C PRO A 16 6.68 -2.21 -7.44
N THR A 17 6.90 -3.53 -7.55
CA THR A 17 7.11 -4.23 -8.82
C THR A 17 5.87 -5.04 -9.22
N GLY A 18 4.68 -4.41 -9.18
CA GLY A 18 3.41 -5.03 -9.59
C GLY A 18 2.31 -4.97 -8.53
N PRO A 19 1.38 -5.94 -8.49
CA PRO A 19 0.22 -5.91 -7.59
C PRO A 19 0.58 -6.13 -6.12
N THR A 20 1.75 -6.70 -5.84
CA THR A 20 2.25 -6.93 -4.49
C THR A 20 3.71 -6.50 -4.35
N SER A 21 4.11 -6.22 -3.12
CA SER A 21 5.49 -5.93 -2.73
C SER A 21 5.91 -6.87 -1.60
N LYS A 22 7.18 -7.24 -1.57
CA LYS A 22 7.76 -7.94 -0.42
C LYS A 22 8.15 -6.93 0.65
N GLY A 23 8.09 -7.35 1.90
CA GLY A 23 8.48 -6.55 3.04
C GLY A 23 9.22 -7.37 4.08
N VAL A 24 10.26 -6.77 4.67
CA VAL A 24 11.05 -7.40 5.73
C VAL A 24 10.94 -6.58 7.01
N CYS A 25 10.61 -7.23 8.13
CA CYS A 25 10.55 -6.54 9.42
C CYS A 25 11.95 -6.09 9.84
N ARG A 26 12.10 -4.80 10.15
CA ARG A 26 13.38 -4.21 10.57
C ARG A 26 13.95 -4.82 11.85
N GLU A 27 13.08 -5.28 12.75
CA GLU A 27 13.48 -5.73 14.08
C GLU A 27 13.73 -7.25 14.15
N CYS A 28 12.88 -8.07 13.52
CA CYS A 28 12.96 -9.52 13.60
C CYS A 28 13.32 -10.23 12.29
N GLY A 29 13.35 -9.53 11.16
CA GLY A 29 13.64 -10.11 9.85
C GLY A 29 12.49 -10.90 9.22
N GLU A 30 11.28 -10.89 9.81
CA GLU A 30 10.12 -11.58 9.24
C GLU A 30 9.77 -11.03 7.86
N GLU A 31 9.61 -11.93 6.88
CA GLU A 31 9.20 -11.60 5.52
C GLU A 31 7.69 -11.72 5.36
N ARG A 32 7.06 -10.71 4.75
CA ARG A 32 5.64 -10.73 4.37
C ARG A 32 5.42 -10.12 2.99
N THR A 33 4.34 -10.53 2.34
CA THR A 33 3.88 -9.95 1.08
C THR A 33 2.70 -9.01 1.34
N PHE A 34 2.76 -7.82 0.75
CA PHE A 34 1.75 -6.76 0.89
C PHE A 34 1.13 -6.47 -0.47
N LYS A 35 -0.19 -6.21 -0.51
CA LYS A 35 -0.85 -5.71 -1.73
C LYS A 35 -0.55 -4.23 -1.91
N ASN A 36 -0.32 -3.81 -3.14
CA ASN A 36 -0.09 -2.41 -3.51
C ASN A 36 -1.40 -1.67 -3.82
N SER A 37 -2.53 -2.37 -3.78
CA SER A 37 -3.87 -1.80 -3.85
C SER A 37 -4.59 -2.00 -2.51
N PHE A 38 -5.45 -1.06 -2.16
CA PHE A 38 -6.44 -1.29 -1.11
C PHE A 38 -7.41 -2.36 -1.63
N ASP A 39 -7.71 -3.37 -0.82
CA ASP A 39 -8.77 -4.32 -1.14
C ASP A 39 -10.08 -3.55 -1.34
N ASP A 40 -10.75 -3.86 -2.46
CA ASP A 40 -11.86 -3.09 -3.01
C ASP A 40 -13.00 -2.87 -2.00
N ASP A 41 -13.15 -3.69 -0.97
CA ASP A 41 -14.26 -3.61 -0.03
C ASP A 41 -14.39 -2.23 0.63
N LYS A 42 -13.28 -1.61 1.06
CA LYS A 42 -13.31 -0.25 1.64
C LYS A 42 -13.42 0.84 0.58
N ALA A 43 -12.83 0.64 -0.59
CA ALA A 43 -12.94 1.58 -1.70
C ALA A 43 -14.37 1.61 -2.27
N GLN A 44 -15.02 0.45 -2.33
CA GLN A 44 -16.40 0.22 -2.71
C GLN A 44 -17.35 0.81 -1.68
N GLU A 45 -17.07 0.63 -0.38
CA GLU A 45 -17.84 1.29 0.68
C GLU A 45 -17.76 2.83 0.54
N LEU A 46 -16.57 3.39 0.32
CA LEU A 46 -16.41 4.84 0.07
C LEU A 46 -17.07 5.32 -1.23
N TYR A 47 -17.07 4.50 -2.28
CA TYR A 47 -17.77 4.76 -3.53
C TYR A 47 -19.29 4.79 -3.30
N ASN A 48 -19.83 3.82 -2.57
CA ASN A 48 -21.25 3.71 -2.26
C ASN A 48 -21.72 4.81 -1.29
N GLN A 49 -20.83 5.32 -0.43
CA GLN A 49 -21.10 6.45 0.47
C GLN A 49 -21.10 7.83 -0.23
N GLY A 50 -21.01 7.87 -1.57
CA GLY A 50 -21.22 9.10 -2.34
C GLY A 50 -20.05 10.09 -2.25
N ARG A 51 -18.83 9.63 -1.95
CA ARG A 51 -17.65 10.49 -2.08
C ARG A 51 -17.61 11.01 -3.53
N PRO A 52 -17.52 12.33 -3.77
CA PRO A 52 -17.45 12.84 -5.13
C PRO A 52 -16.25 12.19 -5.81
N LYS A 53 -16.49 11.58 -6.98
CA LYS A 53 -15.40 11.11 -7.84
C LYS A 53 -14.44 12.28 -7.93
N HIS A 54 -13.20 12.10 -7.46
CA HIS A 54 -12.13 13.03 -7.78
C HIS A 54 -11.96 12.90 -9.29
N VAL A 55 -12.73 13.70 -10.04
CA VAL A 55 -12.53 13.90 -11.45
C VAL A 55 -11.19 14.59 -11.50
N TYR A 56 -10.14 13.83 -11.81
CA TYR A 56 -8.93 14.47 -12.30
C TYR A 56 -9.39 15.31 -13.50
N PRO A 57 -9.26 16.65 -13.45
CA PRO A 57 -9.61 17.45 -14.60
C PRO A 57 -8.78 16.94 -15.77
N VAL A 58 -9.46 16.67 -16.89
CA VAL A 58 -8.90 16.20 -18.18
C VAL A 58 -7.93 17.21 -18.82
N GLU A 59 -7.43 18.18 -18.05
CA GLU A 59 -6.47 19.20 -18.47
C GLU A 59 -5.16 19.15 -17.65
N SER A 60 -4.80 17.99 -17.09
CA SER A 60 -3.44 17.74 -16.60
C SER A 60 -2.64 16.90 -17.58
N THR A 61 -2.62 17.32 -18.85
CA THR A 61 -1.52 16.98 -19.76
C THR A 61 -0.26 17.70 -19.27
N ASN A 62 0.40 17.11 -18.28
CA ASN A 62 1.86 17.09 -18.12
C ASN A 62 2.20 16.24 -16.89
N VAL A 63 1.83 14.96 -16.94
CA VAL A 63 2.46 13.95 -16.09
C VAL A 63 3.68 13.46 -16.87
N VAL A 64 4.81 14.10 -16.63
CA VAL A 64 6.09 13.63 -17.15
C VAL A 64 6.58 12.55 -16.19
N TRP A 65 6.56 11.30 -16.61
CA TRP A 65 7.21 10.20 -15.90
C TRP A 65 8.67 10.12 -16.32
N TRP A 66 9.56 10.77 -15.56
CA TRP A 66 10.98 10.45 -15.47
C TRP A 66 11.43 10.52 -14.02
#